data_AF-A0A239CPG1-F1
#
_entry.id   AF-A0A239CPG1-F1
#
_cell.length_a   1.000
_cell.length_b   1.000
_cell.length_c   1.000
_cell.angle_alpha   90.00
_cell.angle_beta   90.00
_cell.angle_gamma   90.00
#
_symmetry.space_group_name_H-M   'P 1'
#
loop_
_entity.id
_entity.type
_entity.pdbx_description
1 polymer ?
#
loop_
_entity_poly.entity_id
_entity_poly.type
_entity_poly.pdbx_seq_one_letter_code
_entity_poly.pdbx_strand_id
1 'polypeptide(L)'
;MLALDEADWAWIGAHFARRLKVHHTLKQYHRDGARLKFAELAVGDSDPIANCSASDFGLGPMILDLNRNAVDRIFELAGKMLALNTPAELPQIVAQADLYSMKIGVGSELACMLRPSLCWVANTKSLWSYLFDYCDGNMREAREMMHSYNEVGIATIYPHMEGSMVRVSERQPDRGVSSLAGVRGYRYLWADAICCRAFERNF
;
A
#
# COMPACT_ATOMS: atom_id res chain seq x y z
N MET A 1 -13.22 14.52 -8.25
CA MET A 1 -12.08 15.34 -7.75
C MET A 1 -12.04 15.23 -6.22
N LEU A 2 -11.08 14.49 -5.63
CA LEU A 2 -11.01 14.35 -4.16
C LEU A 2 -11.00 15.77 -3.58
N ALA A 3 -11.85 16.06 -2.59
CA ALA A 3 -11.82 17.34 -1.88
C ALA A 3 -10.54 17.41 -1.03
N LEU A 4 -9.40 17.55 -1.70
CA LEU A 4 -8.06 17.76 -1.13
C LEU A 4 -7.77 19.24 -0.95
N ASP A 5 -8.74 20.11 -1.24
CA ASP A 5 -8.60 21.57 -1.10
C ASP A 5 -8.35 21.99 0.37
N GLU A 6 -8.59 21.07 1.32
CA GLU A 6 -8.25 21.24 2.74
C GLU A 6 -7.18 20.25 3.23
N ALA A 7 -6.53 19.48 2.34
CA ALA A 7 -5.69 18.36 2.72
C ALA A 7 -4.59 18.78 3.71
N ASP A 8 -4.42 17.97 4.75
CA ASP A 8 -3.36 18.15 5.75
C ASP A 8 -2.01 17.72 5.15
N TRP A 9 -1.45 18.58 4.31
CA TRP A 9 -0.21 18.31 3.59
C TRP A 9 0.98 18.06 4.51
N ALA A 10 0.95 18.63 5.72
CA ALA A 10 1.95 18.38 6.75
C ALA A 10 1.87 16.91 7.23
N TRP A 11 0.67 16.42 7.55
CA TRP A 11 0.46 15.02 7.90
C TRP A 11 0.85 14.08 6.75
N ILE A 12 0.41 14.38 5.52
CA ILE A 12 0.71 13.56 4.33
C ILE A 12 2.23 13.47 4.12
N GLY A 13 2.94 14.59 4.19
CA GLY A 13 4.40 14.64 4.10
C GLY A 13 5.09 13.84 5.21
N ALA A 14 4.61 13.95 6.45
CA ALA A 14 5.16 13.20 7.58
C ALA A 14 4.92 11.69 7.44
N HIS A 15 3.73 11.27 7.01
CA HIS A 15 3.39 9.87 6.76
C HIS A 15 4.29 9.30 5.65
N PHE A 16 4.38 9.98 4.51
CA PHE A 16 5.27 9.62 3.41
C PHE A 16 6.73 9.48 3.87
N ALA A 17 7.25 10.44 4.63
CA ALA A 17 8.63 10.40 5.11
C ALA A 17 8.91 9.20 6.04
N ARG A 18 7.95 8.80 6.88
CA ARG A 18 8.07 7.59 7.72
C ARG A 18 8.09 6.33 6.87
N ARG A 19 7.16 6.22 5.91
CA ARG A 19 7.08 5.10 4.96
C ARG A 19 8.35 4.99 4.13
N LEU A 20 8.92 6.10 3.69
CA LEU A 20 10.18 6.13 2.94
C LEU A 20 11.36 5.59 3.76
N LYS A 21 11.46 5.92 5.05
CA LYS A 21 12.47 5.33 5.94
C LYS A 21 12.32 3.82 6.03
N VAL A 22 11.09 3.33 6.20
CA VAL A 22 10.83 1.89 6.27
C VAL A 22 11.09 1.18 4.94
N HIS A 23 10.77 1.80 3.80
CA HIS A 23 11.15 1.30 2.47
C HIS A 23 12.66 1.02 2.42
N HIS A 24 13.48 1.97 2.85
CA HIS A 24 14.93 1.79 2.87
C HIS A 24 15.36 0.66 3.82
N THR A 25 14.78 0.58 5.01
CA THR A 25 15.06 -0.50 5.96
C THR A 25 14.69 -1.88 5.42
N LEU A 26 13.50 -2.04 4.82
CA LEU A 26 13.07 -3.29 4.19
C LEU A 26 14.01 -3.70 3.04
N LYS A 27 14.37 -2.75 2.17
CA LYS A 27 15.34 -2.99 1.09
C LYS A 27 16.71 -3.42 1.63
N GLN A 28 17.15 -2.82 2.72
CA GLN A 28 18.40 -3.19 3.38
C GLN A 28 18.32 -4.60 3.98
N TYR A 29 17.30 -4.90 4.78
CA TYR A 29 17.15 -6.24 5.37
C TYR A 29 17.04 -7.34 4.32
N HIS A 30 16.34 -7.08 3.21
CA HIS A 30 16.29 -8.02 2.10
C HIS A 30 17.67 -8.23 1.45
N ARG A 31 18.41 -7.16 1.18
CA ARG A 31 19.76 -7.24 0.58
C ARG A 31 20.75 -7.96 1.50
N ASP A 32 20.68 -7.67 2.79
CA ASP A 32 21.61 -8.20 3.79
C ASP A 32 21.22 -9.63 4.23
N GLY A 33 20.12 -10.19 3.70
CA GLY A 33 19.64 -11.54 4.04
C GLY A 33 19.11 -11.67 5.47
N ALA A 34 18.74 -10.57 6.11
CA ALA A 34 18.24 -10.53 7.49
C ALA A 34 16.76 -10.99 7.56
N ARG A 35 16.50 -12.26 7.24
CA ARG A 35 15.15 -12.79 6.95
C ARG A 35 14.13 -12.54 8.06
N LEU A 36 14.48 -12.81 9.33
CA LEU A 36 13.57 -12.60 10.45
C LEU A 36 13.17 -11.14 10.59
N LYS A 37 14.16 -10.23 10.69
CA LYS A 37 13.93 -8.78 10.76
C LYS A 37 13.16 -8.25 9.57
N PHE A 38 13.42 -8.80 8.38
CA PHE A 38 12.66 -8.48 7.17
C PHE A 38 11.20 -8.88 7.32
N ALA A 39 10.93 -10.13 7.72
CA ALA A 39 9.58 -10.67 7.82
C ALA A 39 8.75 -9.92 8.86
N GLU A 40 9.28 -9.71 10.07
CA GLU A 40 8.63 -8.96 11.15
C GLU A 40 8.26 -7.54 10.70
N LEU A 41 9.19 -6.85 10.02
CA LEU A 41 8.92 -5.52 9.49
C LEU A 41 7.92 -5.57 8.33
N ALA A 42 8.06 -6.51 7.41
CA ALA A 42 7.23 -6.62 6.20
C ALA A 42 5.73 -6.81 6.50
N VAL A 43 5.40 -7.44 7.64
CA VAL A 43 4.02 -7.65 8.09
C VAL A 43 3.60 -6.71 9.21
N GLY A 44 4.39 -5.67 9.49
CA GLY A 44 4.04 -4.63 10.46
C GLY A 44 4.10 -5.07 11.93
N ASP A 45 4.76 -6.19 12.22
CA ASP A 45 4.90 -6.72 13.59
C ASP A 45 5.88 -5.88 14.41
N SER A 46 7.04 -5.55 13.84
CA SER A 46 8.04 -4.72 14.52
C SER A 46 7.79 -3.20 14.41
N ASP A 47 7.13 -2.76 13.34
CA ASP A 47 6.72 -1.36 13.14
C ASP A 47 5.42 -1.29 12.31
N PRO A 48 4.30 -0.88 12.90
CA PRO A 48 3.00 -0.75 12.23
C PRO A 48 3.01 0.06 10.93
N ILE A 49 3.92 1.02 10.76
CA ILE A 49 3.96 1.87 9.56
C ILE A 49 4.44 1.11 8.32
N ALA A 50 5.04 -0.07 8.51
CA ALA A 50 5.54 -0.90 7.42
C ALA A 50 4.42 -1.66 6.70
N ASN A 51 3.36 -2.00 7.43
CA ASN A 51 2.18 -2.66 6.89
C ASN A 51 0.96 -2.28 7.73
N CYS A 52 0.36 -1.11 7.44
CA CYS A 52 -0.81 -0.61 8.13
C CYS A 52 -2.00 -1.57 7.95
N SER A 53 -2.15 -2.19 6.78
CA SER A 53 -3.17 -3.21 6.54
C SER A 53 -3.04 -4.43 7.46
N ALA A 54 -1.83 -4.89 7.74
CA ALA A 54 -1.64 -5.97 8.71
C ALA A 54 -1.84 -5.48 10.15
N SER A 55 -1.29 -4.31 10.49
CA SER A 55 -1.38 -3.77 11.85
C SER A 55 -2.80 -3.43 12.28
N ASP A 56 -3.62 -2.86 11.38
CA ASP A 56 -5.00 -2.43 11.69
C ASP A 56 -5.89 -3.61 12.14
N PHE A 57 -5.55 -4.84 11.75
CA PHE A 57 -6.31 -6.05 12.05
C PHE A 57 -5.51 -7.13 12.81
N GLY A 58 -4.31 -6.81 13.31
CA GLY A 58 -3.45 -7.76 14.03
C GLY A 58 -3.00 -8.96 13.19
N LEU A 59 -2.87 -8.80 11.87
CA LEU A 59 -2.56 -9.89 10.95
C LEU A 59 -1.08 -10.26 10.95
N GLY A 60 -0.18 -9.37 11.37
CA GLY A 60 1.27 -9.61 11.40
C GLY A 60 1.63 -10.88 12.18
N PRO A 61 1.29 -10.96 13.48
CA PRO A 61 1.47 -12.17 14.27
C PRO A 61 0.78 -13.40 13.66
N MET A 62 -0.44 -13.25 13.14
CA MET A 62 -1.17 -14.37 12.52
C MET A 62 -0.45 -14.92 11.28
N ILE A 63 0.13 -14.04 10.47
CA ILE A 63 0.91 -14.44 9.29
C ILE A 63 2.18 -15.18 9.75
N LEU A 64 2.87 -14.71 10.79
CA LEU A 64 4.10 -15.31 11.28
C LEU A 64 3.87 -16.65 11.99
N ASP A 65 2.84 -16.74 12.84
CA ASP A 65 2.63 -17.88 13.74
C ASP A 65 1.82 -19.01 13.10
N LEU A 66 0.86 -18.70 12.22
CA LEU A 66 -0.06 -19.69 11.65
C LEU A 66 0.42 -20.29 10.33
N ASN A 67 1.53 -19.81 9.79
CA ASN A 67 2.11 -20.31 8.56
C ASN A 67 3.42 -21.06 8.81
N ARG A 68 3.54 -22.27 8.27
CA ARG A 68 4.81 -23.00 8.26
C ARG A 68 5.86 -22.21 7.47
N ASN A 69 7.05 -22.06 8.05
CA ASN A 69 8.19 -21.36 7.46
C ASN A 69 7.83 -19.93 7.00
N ALA A 70 6.96 -19.22 7.75
CA ALA A 70 6.45 -17.91 7.38
C ALA A 70 7.56 -16.93 7.00
N VAL A 71 8.62 -16.85 7.81
CA VAL A 71 9.78 -15.97 7.60
C VAL A 71 10.41 -16.15 6.21
N ASP A 72 10.71 -17.40 5.84
CA ASP A 72 11.32 -17.70 4.55
C ASP A 72 10.35 -17.44 3.40
N ARG A 73 9.08 -17.81 3.56
CA ARG A 73 8.05 -17.61 2.53
C ARG A 73 7.75 -16.14 2.26
N ILE A 74 7.74 -15.29 3.30
CA ILE A 74 7.60 -13.84 3.17
C ILE A 74 8.82 -13.26 2.44
N PHE A 75 10.02 -13.74 2.78
CA PHE A 75 11.25 -13.32 2.12
C PHE A 75 11.29 -13.72 0.63
N GLU A 76 10.87 -14.95 0.30
CA GLU A 76 10.72 -15.42 -1.08
C GLU A 76 9.65 -14.65 -1.85
N LEU A 77 8.51 -14.37 -1.22
CA LEU A 77 7.46 -13.54 -1.79
C LEU A 77 7.98 -12.14 -2.13
N ALA A 78 8.75 -11.52 -1.24
CA ALA A 78 9.40 -10.24 -1.50
C ALA A 78 10.37 -10.30 -2.68
N GLY A 79 11.12 -11.40 -2.82
CA GLY A 79 11.97 -11.65 -4.00
C GLY A 79 11.16 -11.65 -5.30
N LYS A 80 10.01 -12.33 -5.32
CA LYS A 80 9.08 -12.33 -6.48
C LYS A 80 8.54 -10.92 -6.77
N MET A 81 8.15 -10.17 -5.73
CA MET A 81 7.66 -8.80 -5.87
C MET A 81 8.74 -7.85 -6.42
N LEU A 82 10.00 -8.01 -6.03
CA LEU A 82 11.11 -7.21 -6.53
C LEU A 82 11.39 -7.46 -8.01
N ALA A 83 11.10 -8.69 -8.49
CA ALA A 83 11.26 -9.12 -9.87
C ALA A 83 10.05 -8.83 -10.77
N LEU A 84 8.98 -8.21 -10.24
CA LEU A 84 7.80 -7.84 -11.02
C LEU A 84 8.14 -6.92 -12.18
N ASN A 85 7.57 -7.23 -13.35
CA ASN A 85 7.65 -6.38 -14.54
C ASN A 85 6.38 -5.53 -14.69
N THR A 86 5.24 -6.05 -14.25
CA THR A 86 3.94 -5.39 -14.33
C THR A 86 3.18 -5.53 -13.01
N PRO A 87 2.46 -4.48 -12.55
CA PRO A 87 1.65 -4.57 -11.34
C PRO A 87 0.50 -5.57 -11.46
N ALA A 88 0.07 -5.92 -12.69
CA ALA A 88 -1.03 -6.86 -12.92
C ALA A 88 -0.74 -8.29 -12.44
N GLU A 89 0.53 -8.67 -12.31
CA GLU A 89 0.97 -9.98 -11.79
C GLU A 89 0.82 -10.09 -10.27
N LEU A 90 0.75 -8.96 -9.56
CA LEU A 90 0.82 -8.93 -8.10
C LEU A 90 -0.29 -9.73 -7.40
N PRO A 91 -1.59 -9.61 -7.77
CA PRO A 91 -2.64 -10.38 -7.12
C PRO A 91 -2.41 -11.89 -7.19
N GLN A 92 -1.95 -12.39 -8.33
CA GLN A 92 -1.65 -13.80 -8.51
C GLN A 92 -0.45 -14.24 -7.67
N ILE A 93 0.62 -13.44 -7.63
CA ILE A 93 1.81 -13.73 -6.80
C ILE A 93 1.45 -13.80 -5.31
N VAL A 94 0.64 -12.86 -4.82
CA VAL A 94 0.16 -12.85 -3.43
C VAL A 94 -0.71 -14.08 -3.15
N ALA A 95 -1.65 -14.41 -4.04
CA ALA A 95 -2.49 -15.60 -3.88
C ALA A 95 -1.68 -16.90 -3.86
N GLN A 96 -0.72 -17.04 -4.77
CA GLN A 96 0.17 -18.22 -4.86
C GLN A 96 1.16 -18.33 -3.71
N ALA A 97 1.40 -17.24 -2.97
CA ALA A 97 2.20 -17.31 -1.75
C ALA A 97 1.55 -18.19 -0.71
N ASP A 98 0.22 -18.36 -0.74
CA ASP A 98 -0.58 -19.21 0.15
C ASP A 98 -0.25 -19.01 1.64
N LEU A 99 -0.02 -17.76 2.01
CA LEU A 99 0.21 -17.35 3.39
C LEU A 99 -1.14 -16.94 3.98
N TYR A 100 -1.59 -17.66 5.01
CA TYR A 100 -2.79 -17.32 5.76
C TYR A 100 -2.72 -15.86 6.22
N SER A 101 -3.81 -15.12 6.06
CA SER A 101 -3.94 -13.66 6.29
C SER A 101 -3.10 -12.72 5.40
N MET A 102 -2.21 -13.21 4.54
CA MET A 102 -1.52 -12.42 3.51
C MET A 102 -2.43 -12.25 2.29
N LYS A 103 -3.46 -11.42 2.40
CA LYS A 103 -4.36 -11.06 1.29
C LYS A 103 -3.84 -9.86 0.50
N ILE A 104 -4.57 -9.44 -0.54
CA ILE A 104 -4.11 -8.36 -1.41
C ILE A 104 -3.88 -7.06 -0.63
N GLY A 105 -4.68 -6.76 0.41
CA GLY A 105 -4.44 -5.61 1.29
C GLY A 105 -3.02 -5.60 1.86
N VAL A 106 -2.61 -6.68 2.52
CA VAL A 106 -1.28 -6.81 3.13
C VAL A 106 -0.17 -6.94 2.08
N GLY A 107 -0.40 -7.78 1.07
CA GLY A 107 0.61 -8.09 0.05
C GLY A 107 0.91 -6.91 -0.87
N SER A 108 -0.12 -6.13 -1.24
CA SER A 108 0.07 -4.91 -2.04
C SER A 108 0.80 -3.81 -1.29
N GLU A 109 0.63 -3.74 0.03
CA GLU A 109 1.38 -2.81 0.86
C GLU A 109 2.86 -3.17 0.91
N LEU A 110 3.20 -4.44 1.15
CA LEU A 110 4.57 -4.93 1.07
C LEU A 110 5.17 -4.67 -0.33
N ALA A 111 4.43 -4.95 -1.40
CA ALA A 111 4.89 -4.72 -2.76
C ALA A 111 5.13 -3.22 -3.03
N CYS A 112 4.25 -2.33 -2.59
CA CYS A 112 4.43 -0.88 -2.67
C CYS A 112 5.70 -0.45 -1.92
N MET A 113 5.92 -0.99 -0.72
CA MET A 113 7.13 -0.73 0.07
C MET A 113 8.40 -1.26 -0.58
N LEU A 114 8.35 -2.27 -1.46
CA LEU A 114 9.52 -2.79 -2.18
C LEU A 114 9.74 -2.14 -3.55
N ARG A 115 8.65 -1.76 -4.22
CA ARG A 115 8.57 -1.27 -5.60
C ARG A 115 7.65 -0.04 -5.71
N PRO A 116 7.97 1.08 -5.02
CA PRO A 116 7.06 2.23 -4.85
C PRO A 116 6.82 3.06 -6.13
N SER A 117 7.55 2.74 -7.21
CA SER A 117 7.33 3.31 -8.55
C SER A 117 6.39 2.47 -9.42
N LEU A 118 6.15 1.20 -9.05
CA LEU A 118 5.43 0.20 -9.86
C LEU A 118 4.15 -0.28 -9.16
N CYS A 119 4.22 -0.62 -7.88
CA CYS A 119 3.11 -1.17 -7.12
C CYS A 119 2.51 -0.10 -6.21
N TRP A 120 1.18 -0.10 -6.10
CA TRP A 120 0.43 0.70 -5.14
C TRP A 120 -0.19 -0.18 -4.06
N VAL A 121 -0.53 0.45 -2.95
CA VAL A 121 -1.33 -0.15 -1.89
C VAL A 121 -2.77 -0.31 -2.39
N ALA A 122 -3.36 -1.47 -2.13
CA ALA A 122 -4.74 -1.79 -2.44
C ALA A 122 -5.44 -2.32 -1.20
N ASN A 123 -5.78 -1.38 -0.32
CA ASN A 123 -6.62 -1.58 0.85
C ASN A 123 -7.85 -0.66 0.78
N THR A 124 -8.67 -0.70 1.83
CA THR A 124 -9.87 0.12 2.01
C THR A 124 -9.64 1.62 1.74
N LYS A 125 -8.49 2.18 2.15
CA LYS A 125 -8.17 3.61 2.02
C LYS A 125 -7.90 4.01 0.57
N SER A 126 -7.12 3.20 -0.14
CA SER A 126 -6.88 3.36 -1.60
C SER A 126 -8.10 3.03 -2.44
N LEU A 127 -8.91 2.05 -2.02
CA LEU A 127 -10.16 1.68 -2.68
C LEU A 127 -11.15 2.84 -2.65
N TRP A 128 -11.30 3.50 -1.49
CA TRP A 128 -12.14 4.70 -1.38
C TRP A 128 -11.73 5.77 -2.39
N SER A 129 -10.44 6.06 -2.49
CA SER A 129 -9.92 7.07 -3.43
C SER A 129 -10.18 6.68 -4.88
N TYR A 130 -10.01 5.40 -5.23
CA TYR A 130 -10.36 4.87 -6.55
C TYR A 130 -11.85 4.98 -6.86
N LEU A 131 -12.73 4.55 -5.95
CA LEU A 131 -14.18 4.57 -6.18
C LEU A 131 -14.71 6.01 -6.26
N PHE A 132 -14.20 6.89 -5.41
CA PHE A 132 -14.55 8.29 -5.46
C PHE A 132 -14.18 8.94 -6.80
N ASP A 133 -13.03 8.58 -7.36
CA ASP A 133 -12.61 9.03 -8.70
C ASP A 133 -13.42 8.35 -9.82
N TYR A 134 -13.73 7.07 -9.67
CA TYR A 134 -14.56 6.29 -10.61
C TYR A 134 -16.00 6.82 -10.71
N CYS A 135 -16.58 7.28 -9.60
CA CYS A 135 -17.91 7.88 -9.55
C CYS A 135 -17.91 9.40 -9.81
N ASP A 136 -16.90 9.94 -10.50
CA ASP A 136 -16.75 11.37 -10.81
C ASP A 136 -16.86 12.31 -9.59
N GLY A 137 -16.52 11.82 -8.40
CA GLY A 137 -16.62 12.54 -7.12
C GLY A 137 -17.98 12.46 -6.43
N ASN A 138 -18.90 11.61 -6.88
CA ASN A 138 -20.16 11.34 -6.19
C ASN A 138 -19.92 10.52 -4.91
N MET A 139 -19.82 11.20 -3.77
CA MET A 139 -19.54 10.57 -2.46
C MET A 139 -20.55 9.48 -2.10
N ARG A 140 -21.84 9.68 -2.40
CA ARG A 140 -22.90 8.74 -2.04
C ARG A 140 -22.71 7.43 -2.80
N GLU A 141 -22.56 7.52 -4.10
CA GLU A 141 -22.37 6.35 -4.97
C GLU A 141 -21.07 5.61 -4.65
N ALA A 142 -19.97 6.34 -4.44
CA ALA A 142 -18.69 5.75 -4.04
C ALA A 142 -18.80 4.97 -2.72
N ARG A 143 -19.54 5.51 -1.73
CA ARG A 143 -19.78 4.85 -0.44
C ARG A 143 -20.65 3.60 -0.60
N GLU A 144 -21.72 3.68 -1.40
CA GLU A 144 -22.58 2.53 -1.71
C GLU A 144 -21.78 1.40 -2.38
N MET A 145 -20.94 1.73 -3.38
CA MET A 145 -20.07 0.75 -4.04
C MET A 145 -19.06 0.13 -3.08
N MET A 146 -18.49 0.91 -2.16
CA MET A 146 -17.47 0.44 -1.23
C MET A 146 -17.92 -0.76 -0.39
N HIS A 147 -19.20 -0.80 0.01
CA HIS A 147 -19.77 -1.91 0.79
C HIS A 147 -19.87 -3.22 -0.01
N SER A 148 -19.78 -3.18 -1.34
CA SER A 148 -19.82 -4.38 -2.19
C SER A 148 -18.45 -5.06 -2.36
N TYR A 149 -17.36 -4.40 -1.96
CA TYR A 149 -16.01 -4.92 -2.15
C TYR A 149 -15.49 -5.64 -0.91
N ASN A 150 -14.90 -6.81 -1.14
CA ASN A 150 -14.07 -7.54 -0.19
C ASN A 150 -12.66 -7.73 -0.78
N GLU A 151 -11.76 -8.44 -0.09
CA GLU A 151 -10.39 -8.71 -0.56
C GLU A 151 -10.33 -9.36 -1.95
N VAL A 152 -11.28 -10.23 -2.32
CA VAL A 152 -11.33 -10.84 -3.67
C VAL A 152 -11.72 -9.81 -4.71
N GLY A 153 -12.69 -8.96 -4.39
CA GLY A 153 -13.07 -7.83 -5.24
C GLY A 153 -11.89 -6.90 -5.48
N ILE A 154 -11.18 -6.51 -4.41
CA ILE A 154 -10.00 -5.64 -4.48
C ILE A 154 -8.90 -6.27 -5.35
N ALA A 155 -8.62 -7.56 -5.19
CA ALA A 155 -7.62 -8.26 -6.00
C ALA A 155 -7.96 -8.24 -7.49
N THR A 156 -9.25 -8.35 -7.82
CA THR A 156 -9.76 -8.30 -9.20
C THR A 156 -9.62 -6.91 -9.80
N ILE A 157 -9.91 -5.86 -9.02
CA ILE A 157 -9.82 -4.48 -9.52
C ILE A 157 -8.43 -3.87 -9.38
N TYR A 158 -7.47 -4.57 -8.77
CA TYR A 158 -6.12 -4.06 -8.52
C TYR A 158 -5.54 -3.38 -9.76
N PRO A 159 -5.45 -4.02 -10.95
CA PRO A 159 -4.87 -3.39 -12.14
C PRO A 159 -5.65 -2.17 -12.62
N HIS A 160 -6.97 -2.14 -12.42
CA HIS A 160 -7.84 -1.05 -12.82
C HIS A 160 -7.67 0.21 -11.95
N MET A 161 -7.09 0.08 -10.75
CA MET A 161 -6.81 1.21 -9.87
C MET A 161 -5.65 2.09 -10.37
N GLU A 162 -4.79 1.60 -11.27
CA GLU A 162 -3.55 2.26 -11.68
C GLU A 162 -3.77 3.73 -12.09
N GLY A 163 -4.72 3.98 -13.00
CA GLY A 163 -4.97 5.33 -13.51
C GLY A 163 -5.38 6.30 -12.41
N SER A 164 -6.17 5.84 -11.44
CA SER A 164 -6.55 6.65 -10.28
C SER A 164 -5.35 6.90 -9.37
N MET A 165 -4.55 5.87 -9.08
CA MET A 165 -3.36 6.01 -8.23
C MET A 165 -2.30 6.94 -8.85
N VAL A 166 -2.17 6.95 -10.18
CA VAL A 166 -1.33 7.92 -10.89
C VAL A 166 -1.85 9.34 -10.65
N ARG A 167 -3.14 9.60 -10.90
CA ARG A 167 -3.76 10.91 -10.67
C ARG A 167 -3.63 11.38 -9.21
N VAL A 168 -3.79 10.48 -8.25
CA VAL A 168 -3.59 10.79 -6.82
C VAL A 168 -2.13 11.15 -6.56
N SER A 169 -1.17 10.41 -7.14
CA SER A 169 0.26 10.68 -6.94
C SER A 169 0.74 12.01 -7.51
N GLU A 170 0.00 12.58 -8.47
CA GLU A 170 0.32 13.87 -9.08
C GLU A 170 -0.17 15.08 -8.26
N ARG A 171 -1.02 14.83 -7.24
CA ARG A 171 -1.53 15.85 -6.33
C ARG A 171 -0.43 16.43 -5.45
N GLN A 172 -0.49 17.75 -5.26
CA GLN A 172 0.53 18.53 -4.57
C GLN A 172 -0.11 19.62 -3.71
N PRO A 173 0.58 20.06 -2.64
CA PRO A 173 0.22 21.30 -1.97
C PRO A 173 0.42 22.48 -2.90
N ASP A 174 -0.52 23.43 -2.88
CA ASP A 174 -0.43 24.69 -3.63
C ASP A 174 0.84 25.51 -3.28
N ARG A 175 1.48 25.23 -2.14
CA ARG A 175 2.66 25.96 -1.65
C ARG A 175 3.66 25.05 -0.91
N GLY A 176 4.76 24.71 -1.57
CA GLY A 176 6.07 24.64 -0.92
C GLY A 176 6.51 23.37 -0.18
N VAL A 177 5.74 22.28 -0.14
CA VAL A 177 6.28 21.01 0.39
C VAL A 177 7.09 20.30 -0.69
N SER A 178 8.41 20.45 -0.61
CA SER A 178 9.46 19.56 -1.14
C SER A 178 9.43 19.26 -2.65
N SER A 179 10.50 19.60 -3.36
CA SER A 179 10.66 19.37 -4.79
C SER A 179 10.23 17.94 -5.23
N LEU A 180 9.23 17.88 -6.10
CA LEU A 180 8.71 16.72 -6.87
C LEU A 180 9.76 15.69 -7.33
N ALA A 181 11.01 16.11 -7.54
CA ALA A 181 12.11 15.23 -7.92
C ALA A 181 12.28 14.05 -6.95
N GLY A 182 12.05 14.27 -5.65
CA GLY A 182 12.11 13.21 -4.64
C GLY A 182 10.92 12.24 -4.67
N VAL A 183 9.77 12.64 -5.22
CA VAL A 183 8.53 11.83 -5.19
C VAL A 183 8.42 10.89 -6.39
N ARG A 184 9.01 11.23 -7.55
CA ARG A 184 8.85 10.42 -8.78
C ARG A 184 9.29 8.96 -8.62
N GLY A 185 10.36 8.70 -7.85
CA GLY A 185 10.81 7.33 -7.55
C GLY A 185 9.91 6.57 -6.56
N TYR A 186 9.02 7.28 -5.87
CA TYR A 186 8.23 6.78 -4.74
C TYR A 186 6.75 7.15 -4.85
N ARG A 187 6.27 7.38 -6.08
CA ARG A 187 4.96 7.99 -6.36
C ARG A 187 3.80 7.27 -5.67
N TYR A 188 3.85 5.95 -5.54
CA TYR A 188 2.75 5.20 -4.92
C TYR A 188 2.81 5.18 -3.39
N LEU A 189 3.97 5.44 -2.77
CA LEU A 189 4.01 5.75 -1.33
C LEU A 189 3.43 7.14 -1.05
N TRP A 190 3.62 8.08 -1.97
CA TRP A 190 2.97 9.38 -1.89
C TRP A 190 1.45 9.27 -2.09
N ALA A 191 1.01 8.50 -3.08
CA ALA A 191 -0.41 8.23 -3.29
C ALA A 191 -1.06 7.56 -2.07
N ASP A 192 -0.38 6.59 -1.46
CA ASP A 192 -0.81 5.93 -0.23
C ASP A 192 -1.03 6.92 0.92
N ALA A 193 -0.08 7.84 1.16
CA ALA A 193 -0.23 8.87 2.19
C ALA A 193 -1.45 9.78 1.93
N ILE A 194 -1.70 10.16 0.67
CA ILE A 194 -2.89 10.95 0.31
C ILE A 194 -4.17 10.14 0.53
N CYS A 195 -4.21 8.89 0.07
CA CYS A 195 -5.36 8.00 0.22
C CYS A 195 -5.70 7.79 1.70
N CYS A 196 -4.69 7.57 2.54
CA CYS A 196 -4.88 7.44 3.98
C CYS A 196 -5.55 8.67 4.57
N ARG A 197 -5.02 9.87 4.26
CA ARG A 197 -5.58 11.10 4.81
C ARG A 197 -6.97 11.42 4.27
N ALA A 198 -7.21 11.14 3.00
CA ALA A 198 -8.52 11.31 2.38
C ALA A 198 -9.56 10.40 3.00
N PHE A 199 -9.19 9.16 3.31
CA PHE A 199 -10.08 8.20 3.98
C PHE A 199 -10.46 8.68 5.38
N GLU A 200 -9.49 9.00 6.24
CA GLU A 200 -9.70 9.46 7.62
C GLU A 200 -10.62 10.68 7.78
N ARG A 201 -10.74 11.52 6.74
CA ARG A 201 -11.59 12.71 6.77
C ARG A 201 -13.02 12.46 6.32
N ASN A 202 -13.26 11.39 5.57
CA ASN A 202 -14.54 11.13 4.90
C ASN A 202 -15.22 9.85 5.41
N PHE A 203 -14.54 9.08 6.25
CA PHE A 203 -14.96 7.83 6.88
C PHE A 203 -14.46 7.77 8.32
#